data_AF-A0A6I6G1C6-F1
#
_entry.id   AF-A0A6I6G1C6-F1
#
_cell.length_a   1.000
_cell.length_b   1.000
_cell.length_c   1.000
_cell.angle_alpha   90.00
_cell.angle_beta   90.00
_cell.angle_gamma   90.00
#
_symmetry.space_group_name_H-M   'P 1'
#
loop_
_entity.id
_entity.type
_entity.pdbx_description
1 polymer ?
#
loop_
_entity_poly.entity_id
_entity_poly.type
_entity_poly.pdbx_seq_one_letter_code
_entity_poly.pdbx_strand_id
1 'polypeptide(L)'
;MTAVLPRAVGAAAAGALLAASFPPVGLWWAAILALALLVVTLSPLRGPAPRPRTGALLGLIAGLVFFLLLVPWVGLYVGAYAAWALALVEALYLAAFGAGAVVILREGLAEGRRHGLRVVGAALGVAGWWSVWEWIRSSWPWGGFPWGRLAFGQADGPLLPLASLGGTPLLGFAVAGTGTALGLVVLLLARRHRPPRGTLRSTTGLLVVPLVTAGLAAAAALDTTPRGTGETADIAVIQGNVPRLGLDFNAQRRAVLENHLRVTAELADDVEAGTAVRPDVVLWPENASDISPLADRQAGAQISALSRRLDAPILVGTVLRVGDGPEATNSYLVWDGRSPEPAADPVVDRHDKKYIQPFGEWLPLRAPLEAVFPIARTAGHFVPGDGDGMVTAAGIDFGVAICFEIAFDAAAREPVARGAQILTVPTNNATFGRSPMSYQQLAMSRVRAVEHHVPVLVAATSGVSAVIGPDGQVLQKTGIFEPATLSAQVESDSAGTMATRLGGIPQMVSCLIGFVGLGWALIRTRRRPATECEET
;
A
#
# COMPACT_ATOMS: atom_id res chain seq x y z
N MET A 1 16.42 29.62 21.12
CA MET A 1 15.58 28.45 21.45
C MET A 1 14.08 28.68 21.26
N THR A 2 13.56 29.91 21.34
CA THR A 2 12.11 30.23 21.37
C THR A 2 11.30 29.84 20.12
N ALA A 3 11.91 29.60 18.95
CA ALA A 3 11.18 29.28 17.72
C ALA A 3 11.27 27.79 17.28
N VAL A 4 11.98 26.93 18.02
CA VAL A 4 12.19 25.51 17.66
C VAL A 4 11.09 24.62 18.24
N LEU A 5 10.73 24.83 19.51
CA LEU A 5 9.66 24.08 20.17
C LEU A 5 8.30 24.13 19.43
N PRO A 6 7.76 25.30 19.03
CA PRO A 6 6.49 25.32 18.30
C PRO A 6 6.56 24.62 16.94
N ARG A 7 7.72 24.63 16.27
CA ARG A 7 7.91 23.88 15.02
C ARG A 7 7.95 22.38 15.27
N ALA A 8 8.62 21.94 16.33
CA ALA A 8 8.66 20.53 16.73
C ALA A 8 7.25 20.01 17.07
N VAL A 9 6.46 20.80 17.82
CA VAL A 9 5.05 20.47 18.09
C VAL A 9 4.23 20.40 16.80
N GLY A 10 4.39 21.36 15.89
CA GLY A 10 3.71 21.32 14.58
C GLY A 10 4.13 20.12 13.73
N ALA A 11 5.40 19.73 13.74
CA ALA A 11 5.89 18.55 13.04
C ALA A 11 5.33 17.26 13.63
N ALA A 12 5.29 17.13 14.96
CA ALA A 12 4.67 16.00 15.64
C ALA A 12 3.17 15.90 15.32
N ALA A 13 2.45 17.03 15.36
CA ALA A 13 1.04 17.08 14.99
C ALA A 13 0.81 16.69 13.52
N ALA A 14 1.70 17.10 12.61
CA ALA A 14 1.62 16.65 11.22
C ALA A 14 1.85 15.14 11.07
N GLY A 15 2.80 14.56 11.82
CA GLY A 15 2.98 13.10 11.87
C GLY A 15 1.73 12.36 12.37
N ALA A 16 1.06 12.89 13.40
CA ALA A 16 -0.19 12.32 13.90
C ALA A 16 -1.33 12.44 12.88
N LEU A 17 -1.44 13.57 12.17
CA LEU A 17 -2.41 13.76 11.09
C LEU A 17 -2.15 12.82 9.90
N LEU A 18 -0.88 12.58 9.55
CA LEU A 18 -0.54 11.54 8.56
C LEU A 18 -1.05 10.18 9.02
N ALA A 19 -0.78 9.77 10.27
CA ALA A 19 -1.26 8.49 10.79
C ALA A 19 -2.78 8.38 10.77
N ALA A 20 -3.49 9.45 11.16
CA ALA A 20 -4.95 9.51 11.14
C ALA A 20 -5.56 9.40 9.74
N SER A 21 -4.81 9.65 8.67
CA SER A 21 -5.29 9.46 7.30
C SER A 21 -5.38 7.99 6.89
N PHE A 22 -4.74 7.07 7.62
CA PHE A 22 -4.79 5.65 7.35
C PHE A 22 -5.84 4.95 8.22
N PRO A 23 -6.41 3.83 7.76
CA PRO A 23 -7.26 3.01 8.59
C PRO A 23 -6.55 2.50 9.87
N PRO A 24 -7.30 2.30 10.97
CA PRO A 24 -8.76 2.32 11.07
C PRO A 24 -9.39 3.71 11.17
N VAL A 25 -8.59 4.78 11.28
CA VAL A 25 -9.12 6.16 11.41
C VAL A 25 -9.62 6.70 10.08
N GLY A 26 -8.83 6.56 9.01
CA GLY A 26 -9.27 6.77 7.63
C GLY A 26 -9.67 8.20 7.25
N LEU A 27 -9.21 9.23 7.98
CA LEU A 27 -9.52 10.63 7.68
C LEU A 27 -8.68 11.11 6.49
N TRP A 28 -9.12 10.83 5.27
CA TRP A 28 -8.36 11.13 4.04
C TRP A 28 -7.84 12.58 3.95
N TRP A 29 -8.61 13.55 4.44
CA TRP A 29 -8.24 14.97 4.45
C TRP A 29 -7.11 15.31 5.43
N ALA A 30 -6.87 14.46 6.43
CA ALA A 30 -5.81 14.66 7.42
C ALA A 30 -4.42 14.63 6.77
N ALA A 31 -4.22 13.85 5.71
CA ALA A 31 -2.97 13.87 4.94
C ALA A 31 -2.71 15.24 4.30
N ILE A 32 -3.74 15.88 3.71
CA ILE A 32 -3.63 17.21 3.11
C ILE A 32 -3.26 18.24 4.18
N LEU A 33 -3.91 18.20 5.35
CA LEU A 33 -3.62 19.10 6.46
C LEU A 33 -2.23 18.85 7.06
N ALA A 34 -1.80 17.59 7.13
CA ALA A 34 -0.47 17.25 7.61
C ALA A 34 0.62 17.87 6.72
N LEU A 35 0.49 17.73 5.40
CA LEU A 35 1.44 18.31 4.44
C LEU A 35 1.40 19.85 4.48
N ALA A 36 0.23 20.46 4.62
CA ALA A 36 0.11 21.90 4.82
C ALA A 36 0.84 22.36 6.09
N LEU A 37 0.68 21.64 7.20
CA LEU A 37 1.33 21.94 8.47
C LEU A 37 2.85 21.71 8.41
N LEU A 38 3.31 20.65 7.74
CA LEU A 38 4.74 20.45 7.47
C LEU A 38 5.32 21.62 6.67
N VAL A 39 4.63 22.07 5.62
CA VAL A 39 5.07 23.22 4.83
C VAL A 39 5.14 24.49 5.68
N VAL A 40 4.16 24.73 6.54
CA VAL A 40 4.16 25.86 7.48
C VAL A 40 5.35 25.79 8.44
N THR A 41 5.61 24.62 9.04
CA THR A 41 6.69 24.44 10.03
C THR A 41 8.10 24.51 9.42
N LEU A 42 8.26 24.00 8.20
CA LEU A 42 9.51 24.03 7.43
C LEU A 42 9.77 25.39 6.76
N SER A 43 8.79 26.30 6.76
CA SER A 43 8.90 27.60 6.12
C SER A 43 9.43 28.72 7.02
N PRO A 44 9.97 29.80 6.42
CA PRO A 44 10.26 31.04 7.11
C PRO A 44 8.97 31.77 7.51
N LEU A 45 8.48 31.54 8.73
CA LEU A 45 7.29 32.18 9.31
C LEU A 45 7.55 33.61 9.81
N ARG A 46 8.39 33.74 10.84
CA ARG A 46 8.85 34.99 11.44
C ARG A 46 10.32 34.79 11.84
N GLY A 47 11.24 35.50 11.20
CA GLY A 47 12.69 35.35 11.41
C GLY A 47 13.41 34.51 10.35
N PRO A 48 14.69 34.16 10.58
CA PRO A 48 15.52 33.51 9.58
C PRO A 48 14.95 32.16 9.16
N ALA A 49 15.12 31.82 7.88
CA ALA A 49 14.67 30.54 7.35
C ALA A 49 15.32 29.37 8.12
N PRO A 50 14.58 28.27 8.39
CA PRO A 50 15.17 27.07 8.95
C PRO A 50 16.38 26.63 8.13
N ARG A 51 17.38 26.06 8.80
CA ARG A 51 18.52 25.44 8.12
C ARG A 51 18.13 24.02 7.70
N PRO A 52 18.79 23.41 6.69
CA PRO A 52 18.52 22.03 6.29
C PRO A 52 18.61 21.03 7.45
N ARG A 53 19.54 21.23 8.40
CA ARG A 53 19.63 20.40 9.63
C ARG A 53 18.39 20.50 10.52
N THR A 54 17.80 21.69 10.62
CA THR A 54 16.53 21.88 11.34
C THR A 54 15.38 21.23 10.58
N GLY A 55 15.37 21.34 9.23
CA GLY A 55 14.43 20.62 8.38
C GLY A 55 14.50 19.11 8.60
N ALA A 56 15.71 18.55 8.69
CA ALA A 56 15.93 17.15 8.99
C ALA A 56 15.35 16.74 10.34
N LEU A 57 15.62 17.53 11.39
CA LEU A 57 15.07 17.25 12.72
C LEU A 57 13.53 17.28 12.73
N LEU A 58 12.92 18.26 12.07
CA LEU A 58 11.45 18.37 11.99
C LEU A 58 10.84 17.22 11.19
N GLY A 59 11.47 16.84 10.06
CA GLY A 59 11.09 15.67 9.29
C GLY A 59 11.20 14.38 10.10
N LEU A 60 12.28 14.22 10.87
CA LEU A 60 12.48 13.09 11.78
C LEU A 60 11.38 13.00 12.84
N ILE A 61 11.03 14.12 13.49
CA ILE A 61 9.97 14.17 14.49
C ILE A 61 8.62 13.77 13.89
N ALA A 62 8.27 14.36 12.73
CA ALA A 62 7.04 14.01 12.03
C ALA A 62 7.00 12.54 11.63
N GLY A 63 8.10 12.01 11.09
CA GLY A 63 8.20 10.61 10.70
C GLY A 63 8.12 9.65 11.87
N LEU A 64 8.78 9.95 12.99
CA LEU A 64 8.70 9.11 14.18
C LEU A 64 7.25 9.01 14.69
N VAL A 65 6.56 10.14 14.83
CA VAL A 65 5.15 10.13 15.26
C VAL A 65 4.28 9.39 14.24
N PHE A 66 4.48 9.63 12.94
CA PHE A 66 3.71 8.96 11.90
C PHE A 66 3.87 7.44 11.94
N PHE A 67 5.10 6.93 11.86
CA PHE A 67 5.33 5.50 11.73
C PHE A 67 5.13 4.74 13.04
N LEU A 68 5.42 5.33 14.21
CA LEU A 68 5.10 4.69 15.50
C LEU A 68 3.60 4.47 15.69
N LEU A 69 2.77 5.36 15.14
CA LEU A 69 1.30 5.22 15.18
C LEU A 69 0.76 4.34 14.04
N LEU A 70 1.42 4.33 12.87
CA LEU A 70 0.97 3.61 11.69
C LEU A 70 1.24 2.10 11.78
N VAL A 71 2.42 1.70 12.26
CA VAL A 71 2.88 0.30 12.21
C VAL A 71 3.11 -0.39 13.58
N PRO A 72 2.32 -0.11 14.64
CA PRO A 72 2.49 -0.78 15.93
C PRO A 72 2.27 -2.30 15.82
N TRP A 73 1.50 -2.74 14.82
CA TRP A 73 1.23 -4.16 14.53
C TRP A 73 2.47 -4.97 14.17
N VAL A 74 3.55 -4.33 13.67
CA VAL A 74 4.84 -5.01 13.44
C VAL A 74 5.39 -5.56 14.75
N GLY A 75 5.17 -4.84 15.86
CA GLY A 75 5.66 -5.24 17.17
C GLY A 75 4.98 -6.50 17.73
N LEU A 76 3.79 -6.83 17.25
CA LEU A 76 3.06 -8.04 17.63
C LEU A 76 3.67 -9.30 17.03
N TYR A 77 4.28 -9.18 15.84
CA TYR A 77 4.83 -10.31 15.11
C TYR A 77 6.33 -10.51 15.36
N VAL A 78 7.13 -9.47 15.11
CA VAL A 78 8.60 -9.53 15.16
C VAL A 78 9.19 -8.92 16.44
N GLY A 79 8.34 -8.40 17.33
CA GLY A 79 8.73 -7.78 18.60
C GLY A 79 8.84 -6.26 18.54
N ALA A 80 8.61 -5.60 19.69
CA ALA A 80 8.53 -4.14 19.79
C ALA A 80 9.79 -3.40 19.30
N TYR A 81 10.98 -3.96 19.54
CA TYR A 81 12.24 -3.36 19.10
C TYR A 81 12.35 -3.26 17.58
N ALA A 82 11.87 -4.27 16.85
CA ALA A 82 11.86 -4.25 15.39
C ALA A 82 10.89 -3.19 14.86
N ALA A 83 9.72 -3.02 15.49
CA ALA A 83 8.79 -1.96 15.13
C ALA A 83 9.36 -0.56 15.35
N TRP A 84 10.07 -0.34 16.46
CA TRP A 84 10.73 0.95 16.73
C TRP A 84 11.90 1.21 15.78
N ALA A 85 12.70 0.19 15.48
CA ALA A 85 13.79 0.29 14.52
C ALA A 85 13.25 0.61 13.12
N LEU A 86 12.19 -0.06 12.68
CA LEU A 86 11.50 0.25 11.43
C LEU A 86 11.01 1.69 11.44
N ALA A 87 10.23 2.10 12.45
CA ALA A 87 9.72 3.47 12.53
C ALA A 87 10.85 4.53 12.51
N LEU A 88 11.99 4.24 13.12
CA LEU A 88 13.16 5.11 13.07
C LEU A 88 13.75 5.19 11.65
N VAL A 89 13.98 4.06 10.98
CA VAL A 89 14.49 4.02 9.60
C VAL A 89 13.55 4.78 8.66
N GLU A 90 12.25 4.52 8.78
CA GLU A 90 11.21 5.18 8.00
C GLU A 90 11.19 6.71 8.26
N ALA A 91 11.39 7.12 9.51
CA ALA A 91 11.50 8.52 9.89
C ALA A 91 12.78 9.21 9.37
N LEU A 92 13.88 8.48 9.15
CA LEU A 92 15.10 9.03 8.56
C LEU A 92 14.88 9.45 7.10
N TYR A 93 14.03 8.75 6.34
CA TYR A 93 13.62 9.20 5.00
C TYR A 93 12.85 10.53 5.07
N LEU A 94 11.97 10.69 6.06
CA LEU A 94 11.26 11.95 6.28
C LEU A 94 12.18 13.07 6.79
N ALA A 95 13.23 12.74 7.51
CA ALA A 95 14.30 13.69 7.85
C ALA A 95 14.99 14.20 6.57
N ALA A 96 15.34 13.30 5.65
CA ALA A 96 15.97 13.68 4.40
C ALA A 96 15.03 14.49 3.48
N PHE A 97 13.72 14.15 3.48
CA PHE A 97 12.68 14.99 2.89
C PHE A 97 12.70 16.40 3.49
N GLY A 98 12.63 16.53 4.81
CA GLY A 98 12.60 17.81 5.52
C GLY A 98 13.82 18.69 5.23
N ALA A 99 15.00 18.09 5.11
CA ALA A 99 16.23 18.80 4.76
C ALA A 99 16.15 19.48 3.38
N GLY A 100 15.67 18.75 2.37
CA GLY A 100 15.51 19.27 1.00
C GLY A 100 14.32 20.23 0.87
N ALA A 101 13.19 19.92 1.50
CA ALA A 101 11.98 20.75 1.46
C ALA A 101 12.23 22.17 1.99
N VAL A 102 13.03 22.32 3.05
CA VAL A 102 13.43 23.64 3.57
C VAL A 102 14.17 24.46 2.51
N VAL A 103 15.04 23.84 1.71
CA VAL A 103 15.81 24.53 0.66
C VAL A 103 14.86 24.99 -0.45
N ILE A 104 13.95 24.10 -0.90
CA ILE A 104 12.96 24.41 -1.93
C ILE A 104 12.04 25.56 -1.47
N LEU A 105 11.49 25.46 -0.26
CA LEU A 105 10.57 26.45 0.30
C LEU A 105 11.25 27.81 0.51
N ARG A 106 12.50 27.83 0.98
CA ARG A 106 13.27 29.07 1.17
C ARG A 106 13.42 29.85 -0.13
N GLU A 107 13.79 29.17 -1.21
CA GLU A 107 13.98 29.83 -2.52
C GLU A 107 12.65 30.13 -3.22
N GLY A 108 11.64 29.27 -3.05
CA GLY A 108 10.28 29.50 -3.53
C GLY A 108 9.62 30.74 -2.95
N LEU A 109 9.80 30.95 -1.65
CA LEU A 109 9.24 32.07 -0.89
C LEU A 109 10.14 33.31 -0.87
N ALA A 110 11.29 33.28 -1.54
CA ALA A 110 12.18 34.44 -1.65
C ALA A 110 11.50 35.57 -2.44
N GLU A 111 11.66 36.79 -1.95
CA GLU A 111 11.13 37.99 -2.62
C GLU A 111 11.89 38.29 -3.92
N GLY A 112 11.21 38.97 -4.85
CA GLY A 112 11.81 39.43 -6.11
C GLY A 112 10.95 39.17 -7.35
N ARG A 113 11.56 39.39 -8.53
CA ARG A 113 10.89 39.20 -9.83
C ARG A 113 10.38 37.76 -10.00
N ARG A 114 9.15 37.62 -10.51
CA ARG A 114 8.43 36.35 -10.74
C ARG A 114 8.11 35.55 -9.46
N HIS A 115 7.90 36.23 -8.33
CA HIS A 115 7.56 35.60 -7.03
C HIS A 115 6.45 34.53 -7.16
N GLY A 116 5.32 34.84 -7.81
CA GLY A 116 4.22 33.88 -7.95
C GLY A 116 4.60 32.59 -8.69
N LEU A 117 5.41 32.67 -9.76
CA LEU A 117 5.89 31.48 -10.48
C LEU A 117 6.83 30.64 -9.60
N ARG A 118 7.64 31.28 -8.76
CA ARG A 118 8.54 30.58 -7.82
C ARG A 118 7.76 29.87 -6.73
N VAL A 119 6.69 30.48 -6.23
CA VAL A 119 5.82 29.89 -5.21
C VAL A 119 5.11 28.64 -5.77
N VAL A 120 4.55 28.72 -6.98
CA VAL A 120 3.95 27.56 -7.65
C VAL A 120 5.03 26.50 -7.95
N GLY A 121 6.20 26.90 -8.44
CA GLY A 121 7.33 25.99 -8.67
C GLY A 121 7.80 25.28 -7.40
N ALA A 122 7.79 25.96 -6.25
CA ALA A 122 8.11 25.35 -4.96
C ALA A 122 6.99 24.41 -4.47
N ALA A 123 5.72 24.71 -4.78
CA ALA A 123 4.62 23.80 -4.47
C ALA A 123 4.80 22.44 -5.18
N LEU A 124 5.04 22.49 -6.49
CA LEU A 124 5.32 21.30 -7.30
C LEU A 124 6.64 20.63 -6.88
N GLY A 125 7.67 21.42 -6.60
CA GLY A 125 8.98 20.92 -6.17
C GLY A 125 8.91 20.15 -4.85
N VAL A 126 8.16 20.64 -3.85
CA VAL A 126 7.96 19.92 -2.58
C VAL A 126 7.12 18.65 -2.77
N ALA A 127 6.07 18.69 -3.60
CA ALA A 127 5.27 17.51 -3.92
C ALA A 127 6.09 16.42 -4.64
N GLY A 128 6.93 16.83 -5.60
CA GLY A 128 7.87 15.93 -6.26
C GLY A 128 8.94 15.42 -5.30
N TRP A 129 9.43 16.27 -4.39
CA TRP A 129 10.41 15.86 -3.38
C TRP A 129 9.84 14.87 -2.36
N TRP A 130 8.55 14.98 -2.01
CA TRP A 130 7.85 13.94 -1.27
C TRP A 130 7.84 12.62 -2.04
N SER A 131 7.50 12.68 -3.33
CA SER A 131 7.45 11.50 -4.21
C SER A 131 8.82 10.80 -4.34
N VAL A 132 9.93 11.54 -4.33
CA VAL A 132 11.29 10.98 -4.28
C VAL A 132 11.50 10.12 -3.04
N TRP A 133 11.23 10.67 -1.85
CA TRP A 133 11.47 9.96 -0.60
C TRP A 133 10.46 8.85 -0.34
N GLU A 134 9.23 9.01 -0.81
CA GLU A 134 8.24 7.93 -0.81
C GLU A 134 8.69 6.76 -1.70
N TRP A 135 9.20 7.04 -2.91
CA TRP A 135 9.72 6.01 -3.81
C TRP A 135 10.96 5.30 -3.26
N ILE A 136 11.95 6.05 -2.75
CA ILE A 136 13.17 5.47 -2.17
C ILE A 136 12.80 4.52 -1.03
N ARG A 137 11.96 4.97 -0.10
CA ARG A 137 11.50 4.19 1.06
C ARG A 137 10.70 2.95 0.63
N SER A 138 9.90 3.07 -0.43
CA SER A 138 9.11 1.95 -0.96
C SER A 138 9.92 0.96 -1.80
N SER A 139 11.19 1.24 -2.10
CA SER A 139 12.02 0.40 -2.99
C SER A 139 13.34 -0.05 -2.36
N TRP A 140 13.83 0.65 -1.33
CA TRP A 140 15.14 0.44 -0.75
C TRP A 140 15.15 0.68 0.77
N PRO A 141 15.93 -0.11 1.54
CA PRO A 141 16.66 -1.32 1.15
C PRO A 141 15.77 -2.56 1.03
N TRP A 142 16.30 -3.64 0.42
CA TRP A 142 15.67 -4.97 0.37
C TRP A 142 14.24 -5.01 -0.19
N GLY A 143 13.97 -4.23 -1.24
CA GLY A 143 12.62 -4.09 -1.80
C GLY A 143 11.80 -2.99 -1.12
N GLY A 144 12.22 -2.45 0.02
CA GLY A 144 11.60 -1.30 0.68
C GLY A 144 10.34 -1.63 1.47
N PHE A 145 9.68 -0.59 1.96
CA PHE A 145 8.48 -0.68 2.79
C PHE A 145 7.40 0.32 2.31
N PRO A 146 6.51 -0.08 1.37
CA PRO A 146 5.51 0.82 0.79
C PRO A 146 4.39 1.25 1.75
N TRP A 147 4.35 0.76 2.98
CA TRP A 147 3.35 1.18 3.97
C TRP A 147 3.45 2.68 4.24
N GLY A 148 2.32 3.37 4.40
CA GLY A 148 2.33 4.82 4.68
C GLY A 148 2.54 5.72 3.46
N ARG A 149 2.50 5.18 2.23
CA ARG A 149 2.35 6.00 1.02
C ARG A 149 1.05 6.80 1.08
N LEU A 150 1.09 8.08 0.70
CA LEU A 150 -0.08 8.96 0.83
C LEU A 150 -1.31 8.43 0.07
N ALA A 151 -1.09 7.74 -1.04
CA ALA A 151 -2.14 7.15 -1.86
C ALA A 151 -3.06 6.20 -1.07
N PHE A 152 -2.49 5.38 -0.18
CA PHE A 152 -3.28 4.39 0.56
C PHE A 152 -4.14 5.01 1.68
N GLY A 153 -3.85 6.25 2.09
CA GLY A 153 -4.72 7.04 2.97
C GLY A 153 -5.90 7.70 2.23
N GLN A 154 -6.02 7.52 0.91
CA GLN A 154 -7.09 8.11 0.10
C GLN A 154 -8.13 7.09 -0.36
N ALA A 155 -8.17 5.88 0.19
CA ALA A 155 -9.15 4.85 -0.18
C ALA A 155 -10.62 5.32 -0.04
N ASP A 156 -10.91 6.25 0.86
CA ASP A 156 -12.23 6.90 1.03
C ASP A 156 -12.25 8.35 0.54
N GLY A 157 -11.16 8.80 -0.09
CA GLY A 157 -10.96 10.20 -0.47
C GLY A 157 -11.50 10.50 -1.88
N PRO A 158 -11.95 11.74 -2.14
CA PRO A 158 -12.44 12.15 -3.46
C PRO A 158 -11.35 12.17 -4.53
N LEU A 159 -10.07 12.04 -4.14
CA LEU A 159 -8.93 11.98 -5.06
C LEU A 159 -8.63 10.57 -5.55
N LEU A 160 -9.23 9.53 -4.97
CA LEU A 160 -9.01 8.13 -5.34
C LEU A 160 -9.05 7.87 -6.86
N PRO A 161 -9.99 8.44 -7.64
CA PRO A 161 -10.05 8.22 -9.09
C PRO A 161 -8.77 8.57 -9.85
N LEU A 162 -7.90 9.44 -9.31
CA LEU A 162 -6.59 9.76 -9.91
C LEU A 162 -5.66 8.54 -9.99
N ALA A 163 -5.88 7.51 -9.17
CA ALA A 163 -5.15 6.26 -9.25
C ALA A 163 -5.32 5.58 -10.62
N SER A 164 -6.49 5.69 -11.26
CA SER A 164 -6.71 5.15 -12.61
C SER A 164 -5.89 5.87 -13.69
N LEU A 165 -5.50 7.13 -13.47
CA LEU A 165 -4.78 7.93 -14.45
C LEU A 165 -3.27 7.72 -14.39
N GLY A 166 -2.71 7.65 -13.18
CA GLY A 166 -1.26 7.61 -12.99
C GLY A 166 -0.81 6.83 -11.76
N GLY A 167 -1.67 5.96 -11.25
CA GLY A 167 -1.38 5.05 -10.16
C GLY A 167 -1.23 5.72 -8.81
N THR A 168 -0.76 4.94 -7.85
CA THR A 168 -0.37 5.45 -6.53
C THR A 168 0.63 6.61 -6.59
N PRO A 169 1.58 6.71 -7.56
CA PRO A 169 2.48 7.86 -7.64
C PRO A 169 1.77 9.18 -7.95
N LEU A 170 0.84 9.20 -8.90
CA LEU A 170 0.09 10.42 -9.24
C LEU A 170 -0.84 10.83 -8.09
N LEU A 171 -1.54 9.86 -7.50
CA LEU A 171 -2.42 10.10 -6.36
C LEU A 171 -1.64 10.68 -5.17
N GLY A 172 -0.49 10.08 -4.81
CA GLY A 172 0.38 10.60 -3.76
C GLY A 172 0.91 12.00 -4.06
N PHE A 173 1.35 12.25 -5.30
CA PHE A 173 1.81 13.56 -5.75
C PHE A 173 0.69 14.62 -5.67
N ALA A 174 -0.53 14.28 -6.04
CA ALA A 174 -1.69 15.16 -5.98
C ALA A 174 -2.06 15.55 -4.54
N VAL A 175 -2.03 14.61 -3.60
CA VAL A 175 -2.24 14.87 -2.17
C VAL A 175 -1.14 15.78 -1.63
N ALA A 176 0.13 15.46 -1.93
CA ALA A 176 1.27 16.25 -1.49
C ALA A 176 1.25 17.68 -2.07
N GLY A 177 0.91 17.82 -3.35
CA GLY A 177 0.77 19.11 -4.04
C GLY A 177 -0.36 19.95 -3.47
N THR A 178 -1.51 19.34 -3.20
CA THR A 178 -2.67 20.01 -2.61
C THR A 178 -2.38 20.50 -1.19
N GLY A 179 -1.82 19.63 -0.34
CA GLY A 179 -1.42 20.02 1.02
C GLY A 179 -0.34 21.10 1.01
N THR A 180 0.64 20.99 0.11
CA THR A 180 1.68 22.02 -0.04
C THR A 180 1.12 23.36 -0.48
N ALA A 181 0.24 23.36 -1.49
CA ALA A 181 -0.40 24.58 -1.96
C ALA A 181 -1.23 25.25 -0.85
N LEU A 182 -1.98 24.46 -0.08
CA LEU A 182 -2.73 24.95 1.07
C LEU A 182 -1.81 25.59 2.13
N GLY A 183 -0.71 24.91 2.50
CA GLY A 183 0.27 25.45 3.44
C GLY A 183 0.89 26.76 2.96
N LEU A 184 1.23 26.86 1.68
CA LEU A 184 1.76 28.09 1.07
C LEU A 184 0.72 29.22 1.05
N VAL A 185 -0.56 28.93 0.76
CA VAL A 185 -1.64 29.93 0.84
C VAL A 185 -1.76 30.47 2.27
N VAL A 186 -1.80 29.59 3.27
CA VAL A 186 -1.85 29.98 4.70
C VAL A 186 -0.67 30.89 5.05
N LEU A 187 0.55 30.54 4.62
CA LEU A 187 1.75 31.35 4.85
C LEU A 187 1.67 32.74 4.20
N LEU A 188 1.21 32.81 2.96
CA LEU A 188 1.07 34.09 2.23
C LEU A 188 0.03 35.00 2.87
N LEU A 189 -1.09 34.44 3.34
CA LEU A 189 -2.14 35.19 4.04
C LEU A 189 -1.69 35.65 5.43
N ALA A 190 -0.88 34.85 6.14
CA ALA A 190 -0.35 35.20 7.46
C ALA A 190 0.67 36.36 7.43
N ARG A 191 1.28 36.67 6.27
CA ARG A 191 2.24 37.77 6.07
C ARG A 191 1.59 39.15 5.86
N ARG A 192 0.34 39.33 6.32
CA ARG A 192 -0.56 40.49 6.12
C ARG A 192 0.05 41.90 6.25
N HIS A 193 1.12 42.09 7.02
CA HIS A 193 1.72 43.42 7.26
C HIS A 193 2.71 43.90 6.18
N ARG A 194 3.17 43.03 5.28
CA ARG A 194 3.95 43.38 4.08
C ARG A 194 3.67 42.37 2.96
N PRO A 195 2.50 42.40 2.31
CA PRO A 195 2.23 41.48 1.21
C PRO A 195 3.23 41.76 0.08
N PRO A 196 4.08 40.80 -0.31
CA PRO A 196 4.99 41.01 -1.43
C PRO A 196 4.20 41.33 -2.70
N ARG A 197 4.79 42.14 -3.60
CA ARG A 197 4.17 42.44 -4.89
C ARG A 197 3.88 41.12 -5.63
N GLY A 198 2.60 40.84 -5.89
CA GLY A 198 2.15 39.62 -6.57
C GLY A 198 1.56 38.54 -5.66
N THR A 199 1.31 38.80 -4.36
CA THR A 199 0.61 37.85 -3.46
C THR A 199 -0.70 37.35 -4.07
N LEU A 200 -1.56 38.23 -4.61
CA LEU A 200 -2.84 37.83 -5.22
C LEU A 200 -2.65 36.88 -6.41
N ARG A 201 -1.66 37.11 -7.27
CA ARG A 201 -1.32 36.21 -8.38
C ARG A 201 -0.76 34.86 -7.89
N SER A 202 -0.01 34.89 -6.80
CA SER A 202 0.58 33.70 -6.18
C SER A 202 -0.48 32.84 -5.51
N THR A 203 -1.38 33.44 -4.74
CA THR A 203 -2.52 32.72 -4.13
C THR A 203 -3.46 32.19 -5.19
N THR A 204 -3.77 32.96 -6.24
CA THR A 204 -4.59 32.48 -7.37
C THR A 204 -3.93 31.28 -8.06
N GLY A 205 -2.63 31.35 -8.37
CA GLY A 205 -1.90 30.24 -8.98
C GLY A 205 -1.81 29.00 -8.10
N LEU A 206 -1.74 29.16 -6.77
CA LEU A 206 -1.79 28.04 -5.83
C LEU A 206 -3.17 27.41 -5.74
N LEU A 207 -4.25 28.19 -5.85
CA LEU A 207 -5.63 27.68 -5.87
C LEU A 207 -5.94 26.89 -7.16
N VAL A 208 -5.18 27.09 -8.24
CA VAL A 208 -5.30 26.26 -9.45
C VAL A 208 -4.90 24.81 -9.18
N VAL A 209 -3.94 24.54 -8.27
CA VAL A 209 -3.51 23.17 -7.96
C VAL A 209 -4.66 22.30 -7.44
N PRO A 210 -5.37 22.64 -6.34
CA PRO A 210 -6.50 21.85 -5.87
C PRO A 210 -7.66 21.82 -6.88
N LEU A 211 -7.89 22.90 -7.63
CA LEU A 211 -8.96 22.94 -8.64
C LEU A 211 -8.69 21.98 -9.81
N VAL A 212 -7.46 21.96 -10.33
CA VAL A 212 -7.06 21.02 -11.40
C VAL A 212 -7.07 19.60 -10.88
N THR A 213 -6.54 19.37 -9.67
CA THR A 213 -6.57 18.05 -9.03
C THR A 213 -8.01 17.54 -8.87
N ALA A 214 -8.92 18.39 -8.37
CA ALA A 214 -10.33 18.04 -8.23
C ALA A 214 -11.03 17.84 -9.58
N GLY A 215 -10.72 18.67 -10.59
CA GLY A 215 -11.25 18.53 -11.94
C GLY A 215 -10.81 17.22 -12.62
N LEU A 216 -9.53 16.85 -12.47
CA LEU A 216 -9.00 15.58 -12.97
C LEU A 216 -9.61 14.38 -12.23
N ALA A 217 -9.77 14.48 -10.92
CA ALA A 217 -10.40 13.42 -10.12
C ALA A 217 -11.88 13.24 -10.51
N ALA A 218 -12.62 14.34 -10.68
CA ALA A 218 -14.00 14.31 -11.16
C ALA A 218 -14.10 13.74 -12.58
N ALA A 219 -13.21 14.15 -13.49
CA ALA A 219 -13.19 13.62 -14.85
C ALA A 219 -12.88 12.11 -14.87
N ALA A 220 -11.95 11.64 -14.04
CA ALA A 220 -11.64 10.22 -13.91
C ALA A 220 -12.78 9.42 -13.25
N ALA A 221 -13.48 10.01 -12.26
CA ALA A 221 -14.64 9.39 -11.63
C ALA A 221 -15.83 9.23 -12.58
N LEU A 222 -15.96 10.17 -13.52
CA LEU A 222 -16.99 10.19 -14.56
C LEU A 222 -16.58 9.42 -15.82
N ASP A 223 -15.41 8.78 -15.83
CA ASP A 223 -15.00 7.93 -16.93
C ASP A 223 -15.89 6.67 -16.97
N THR A 224 -17.01 6.80 -17.66
CA THR A 224 -17.98 5.73 -17.91
C THR A 224 -17.65 4.97 -19.18
N THR A 225 -16.38 4.99 -19.65
CA THR A 225 -16.00 4.17 -20.81
C THR A 225 -16.48 2.75 -20.56
N PRO A 226 -17.42 2.23 -21.37
CA PRO A 226 -17.93 0.89 -21.19
C PRO A 226 -16.75 -0.03 -21.42
N ARG A 227 -16.28 -0.63 -20.33
CA ARG A 227 -15.32 -1.70 -20.36
C ARG A 227 -16.18 -2.92 -20.05
N GLY A 228 -16.50 -3.67 -21.12
CA GLY A 228 -17.14 -4.99 -21.04
C GLY A 228 -18.67 -5.07 -21.15
N THR A 229 -19.10 -6.15 -21.81
CA THR A 229 -20.44 -6.78 -21.76
C THR A 229 -20.30 -8.23 -21.25
N GLY A 230 -19.29 -8.47 -20.40
CA GLY A 230 -18.59 -9.76 -20.24
C GLY A 230 -19.39 -10.89 -19.58
N GLU A 231 -18.86 -12.11 -19.71
CA GLU A 231 -19.33 -13.28 -18.95
C GLU A 231 -19.12 -13.04 -17.45
N THR A 232 -20.16 -13.31 -16.67
CA THR A 232 -20.14 -13.25 -15.20
C THR A 232 -19.58 -14.55 -14.65
N ALA A 233 -18.66 -14.47 -13.70
CA ALA A 233 -18.18 -15.61 -12.93
C ALA A 233 -18.61 -15.50 -11.46
N ASP A 234 -19.08 -16.60 -10.88
CA ASP A 234 -19.43 -16.70 -9.47
C ASP A 234 -18.24 -17.23 -8.67
N ILE A 235 -17.67 -16.41 -7.78
CA ILE A 235 -16.45 -16.74 -7.04
C ILE A 235 -16.75 -16.76 -5.55
N ALA A 236 -16.43 -17.86 -4.88
CA ALA A 236 -16.56 -17.98 -3.43
C ALA A 236 -15.24 -17.61 -2.73
N VAL A 237 -15.30 -16.71 -1.75
CA VAL A 237 -14.16 -16.36 -0.88
C VAL A 237 -14.38 -16.97 0.50
N ILE A 238 -13.47 -17.84 0.91
CA ILE A 238 -13.58 -18.62 2.16
C ILE A 238 -12.71 -18.02 3.25
N GLN A 239 -13.28 -17.77 4.41
CA GLN A 239 -12.59 -17.38 5.63
C GLN A 239 -12.77 -18.49 6.67
N GLY A 240 -11.73 -19.30 6.89
CA GLY A 240 -11.79 -20.43 7.83
C GLY A 240 -11.67 -20.04 9.30
N ASN A 241 -10.98 -18.92 9.59
CA ASN A 241 -10.51 -18.53 10.93
C ASN A 241 -9.41 -19.44 11.49
N VAL A 242 -8.79 -19.00 12.59
CA VAL A 242 -7.79 -19.77 13.36
C VAL A 242 -8.38 -20.35 14.65
N PRO A 243 -7.88 -21.49 15.15
CA PRO A 243 -8.24 -22.01 16.47
C PRO A 243 -7.81 -21.04 17.59
N ARG A 244 -8.50 -21.09 18.75
CA ARG A 244 -8.10 -20.31 19.94
C ARG A 244 -6.73 -20.79 20.48
N LEU A 245 -5.98 -19.88 21.12
CA LEU A 245 -4.66 -20.12 21.73
C LEU A 245 -4.63 -21.38 22.62
N GLY A 246 -3.58 -22.20 22.48
CA GLY A 246 -3.33 -23.37 23.36
C GLY A 246 -2.81 -24.64 22.66
N LEU A 247 -2.78 -24.68 21.32
CA LEU A 247 -2.30 -25.81 20.53
C LEU A 247 -0.80 -25.68 20.20
N ASP A 248 -0.11 -26.81 20.01
CA ASP A 248 1.25 -26.82 19.46
C ASP A 248 1.27 -26.42 17.96
N PHE A 249 2.46 -26.13 17.42
CA PHE A 249 2.60 -25.61 16.06
C PHE A 249 1.98 -26.52 14.99
N ASN A 250 2.13 -27.85 15.08
CA ASN A 250 1.59 -28.77 14.07
C ASN A 250 0.08 -28.94 14.18
N ALA A 251 -0.44 -29.00 15.40
CA ALA A 251 -1.87 -29.05 15.68
C ALA A 251 -2.58 -27.78 15.21
N GLN A 252 -1.94 -26.60 15.35
CA GLN A 252 -2.46 -25.34 14.81
C GLN A 252 -2.57 -25.38 13.28
N ARG A 253 -1.51 -25.82 12.58
CA ARG A 253 -1.49 -25.92 11.10
C ARG A 253 -2.63 -26.80 10.57
N ARG A 254 -2.84 -27.96 11.20
CA ARG A 254 -3.92 -28.88 10.81
C ARG A 254 -5.30 -28.32 11.11
N ALA A 255 -5.48 -27.68 12.27
CA ALA A 255 -6.75 -27.06 12.63
C ALA A 255 -7.13 -25.88 11.69
N VAL A 256 -6.17 -25.10 11.21
CA VAL A 256 -6.44 -24.04 10.21
C VAL A 256 -6.92 -24.67 8.90
N LEU A 257 -6.29 -25.74 8.41
CA LEU A 257 -6.76 -26.46 7.23
C LEU A 257 -8.18 -27.02 7.44
N GLU A 258 -8.43 -27.68 8.57
CA GLU A 258 -9.74 -28.26 8.91
C GLU A 258 -10.84 -27.18 8.97
N ASN A 259 -10.51 -25.98 9.46
CA ASN A 259 -11.43 -24.85 9.45
C ASN A 259 -11.84 -24.43 8.03
N HIS A 260 -10.89 -24.33 7.09
CA HIS A 260 -11.21 -23.97 5.70
C HIS A 260 -11.97 -25.09 4.99
N LEU A 261 -11.60 -26.36 5.24
CA LEU A 261 -12.34 -27.52 4.76
C LEU A 261 -13.80 -27.50 5.25
N ARG A 262 -14.02 -27.21 6.54
CA ARG A 262 -15.37 -27.13 7.13
C ARG A 262 -16.21 -26.03 6.50
N VAL A 263 -15.69 -24.80 6.39
CA VAL A 263 -16.46 -23.68 5.80
C VAL A 263 -16.75 -23.93 4.31
N THR A 264 -15.81 -24.56 3.60
CA THR A 264 -16.04 -24.95 2.19
C THR A 264 -17.05 -26.09 2.07
N ALA A 265 -17.08 -27.03 3.03
CA ALA A 265 -18.10 -28.08 3.08
C ALA A 265 -19.50 -27.50 3.37
N GLU A 266 -19.60 -26.53 4.27
CA GLU A 266 -20.84 -25.79 4.55
C GLU A 266 -21.37 -25.09 3.28
N LEU A 267 -20.49 -24.44 2.51
CA LEU A 267 -20.86 -23.89 1.19
C LEU A 267 -21.35 -24.98 0.23
N ALA A 268 -20.69 -26.14 0.18
CA ALA A 268 -21.12 -27.24 -0.68
C ALA A 268 -22.50 -27.78 -0.28
N ASP A 269 -22.77 -27.90 1.03
CA ASP A 269 -24.08 -28.28 1.55
C ASP A 269 -25.16 -27.26 1.13
N ASP A 270 -24.87 -25.96 1.22
CA ASP A 270 -25.78 -24.89 0.80
C ASP A 270 -26.05 -24.88 -0.73
N VAL A 271 -25.03 -25.16 -1.54
CA VAL A 271 -25.18 -25.30 -3.00
C VAL A 271 -26.05 -26.52 -3.35
N GLU A 272 -25.82 -27.66 -2.69
CA GLU A 272 -26.62 -28.87 -2.89
C GLU A 272 -28.08 -28.71 -2.42
N ALA A 273 -28.30 -27.91 -1.37
CA ALA A 273 -29.63 -27.53 -0.88
C ALA A 273 -30.33 -26.46 -1.74
N GLY A 274 -29.62 -25.85 -2.70
CA GLY A 274 -30.14 -24.76 -3.53
C GLY A 274 -30.30 -23.43 -2.80
N THR A 275 -29.64 -23.25 -1.64
CA THR A 275 -29.64 -22.01 -0.85
C THR A 275 -28.47 -21.09 -1.18
N ALA A 276 -27.46 -21.59 -1.90
CA ALA A 276 -26.34 -20.82 -2.44
C ALA A 276 -26.12 -21.11 -3.94
N VAL A 277 -25.52 -20.14 -4.64
CA VAL A 277 -25.09 -20.29 -6.04
C VAL A 277 -23.82 -21.14 -6.08
N ARG A 278 -23.76 -22.10 -7.02
CA ARG A 278 -22.54 -22.88 -7.27
C ARG A 278 -21.44 -21.96 -7.78
N PRO A 279 -20.28 -21.87 -7.12
CA PRO A 279 -19.18 -21.06 -7.61
C PRO A 279 -18.48 -21.72 -8.79
N ASP A 280 -17.97 -20.92 -9.72
CA ASP A 280 -17.02 -21.33 -10.76
C ASP A 280 -15.61 -21.53 -10.20
N VAL A 281 -15.25 -20.79 -9.16
CA VAL A 281 -13.93 -20.84 -8.48
C VAL A 281 -14.07 -20.59 -6.98
N VAL A 282 -13.31 -21.31 -6.15
CA VAL A 282 -13.22 -21.07 -4.71
C VAL A 282 -11.85 -20.53 -4.34
N LEU A 283 -11.80 -19.44 -3.57
CA LEU A 283 -10.57 -18.80 -3.10
C LEU A 283 -10.37 -19.07 -1.62
N TRP A 284 -9.26 -19.72 -1.28
CA TRP A 284 -8.77 -19.82 0.09
C TRP A 284 -7.71 -18.76 0.39
N PRO A 285 -7.49 -18.40 1.66
CA PRO A 285 -6.50 -17.40 2.05
C PRO A 285 -5.06 -17.94 2.00
N GLU A 286 -4.11 -17.04 2.26
CA GLU A 286 -2.70 -17.38 2.43
C GLU A 286 -2.54 -18.35 3.62
N ASN A 287 -1.69 -19.36 3.45
CA ASN A 287 -1.43 -20.37 4.48
C ASN A 287 -2.71 -21.05 5.00
N ALA A 288 -3.78 -21.12 4.20
CA ALA A 288 -4.97 -21.91 4.49
C ALA A 288 -4.62 -23.39 4.76
N SER A 289 -3.52 -23.85 4.15
CA SER A 289 -2.88 -25.12 4.46
C SER A 289 -1.39 -24.94 4.71
N ASP A 290 -0.98 -24.73 5.97
CA ASP A 290 0.44 -24.77 6.35
C ASP A 290 1.04 -26.20 6.30
N ILE A 291 0.19 -27.20 6.10
CA ILE A 291 0.58 -28.55 5.69
C ILE A 291 0.44 -28.60 4.18
N SER A 292 1.53 -28.80 3.44
CA SER A 292 1.43 -28.85 1.98
C SER A 292 0.49 -29.99 1.54
N PRO A 293 -0.56 -29.72 0.76
CA PRO A 293 -1.46 -30.75 0.26
C PRO A 293 -0.79 -31.68 -0.77
N LEU A 294 0.38 -31.28 -1.30
CA LEU A 294 1.24 -32.12 -2.14
C LEU A 294 2.05 -33.12 -1.31
N ALA A 295 2.39 -32.77 -0.07
CA ALA A 295 3.15 -33.64 0.84
C ALA A 295 2.24 -34.53 1.71
N ASP A 296 1.04 -34.05 2.05
CA ASP A 296 0.06 -34.75 2.88
C ASP A 296 -1.11 -35.25 2.02
N ARG A 297 -1.09 -36.55 1.69
CA ARG A 297 -2.11 -37.18 0.84
C ARG A 297 -3.53 -37.04 1.39
N GLN A 298 -3.71 -36.98 2.71
CA GLN A 298 -5.03 -36.83 3.29
C GLN A 298 -5.56 -35.41 3.05
N ALA A 299 -4.72 -34.40 3.26
CA ALA A 299 -5.08 -33.00 2.96
C ALA A 299 -5.45 -32.84 1.48
N GLY A 300 -4.61 -33.33 0.56
CA GLY A 300 -4.89 -33.29 -0.87
C GLY A 300 -6.17 -34.02 -1.26
N ALA A 301 -6.45 -35.19 -0.67
CA ALA A 301 -7.68 -35.94 -0.94
C ALA A 301 -8.94 -35.20 -0.47
N GLN A 302 -8.89 -34.53 0.69
CA GLN A 302 -10.01 -33.74 1.22
C GLN A 302 -10.30 -32.50 0.35
N ILE A 303 -9.26 -31.78 -0.08
CA ILE A 303 -9.41 -30.64 -1.01
C ILE A 303 -10.00 -31.12 -2.34
N SER A 304 -9.49 -32.24 -2.87
CA SER A 304 -10.00 -32.81 -4.13
C SER A 304 -11.46 -33.24 -4.02
N ALA A 305 -11.89 -33.77 -2.88
CA ALA A 305 -13.27 -34.16 -2.65
C ALA A 305 -14.22 -32.95 -2.66
N LEU A 306 -13.82 -31.82 -2.05
CA LEU A 306 -14.61 -30.59 -2.08
C LEU A 306 -14.64 -29.95 -3.46
N SER A 307 -13.50 -29.92 -4.17
CA SER A 307 -13.42 -29.45 -5.55
C SER A 307 -14.40 -30.23 -6.46
N ARG A 308 -14.49 -31.57 -6.29
CA ARG A 308 -15.48 -32.39 -7.00
C ARG A 308 -16.92 -32.16 -6.57
N ARG A 309 -17.22 -32.00 -5.27
CA ARG A 309 -18.58 -31.71 -4.79
C ARG A 309 -19.11 -30.40 -5.38
N LEU A 310 -18.29 -29.36 -5.33
CA LEU A 310 -18.64 -28.04 -5.85
C LEU A 310 -18.57 -27.96 -7.37
N ASP A 311 -17.91 -28.92 -8.03
CA ASP A 311 -17.58 -28.88 -9.46
C ASP A 311 -16.78 -27.61 -9.84
N ALA A 312 -15.87 -27.19 -8.96
CA ALA A 312 -15.02 -26.01 -9.11
C ALA A 312 -13.57 -26.27 -8.68
N PRO A 313 -12.56 -25.63 -9.31
CA PRO A 313 -11.21 -25.59 -8.78
C PRO A 313 -11.13 -24.71 -7.53
N ILE A 314 -10.15 -24.99 -6.67
CA ILE A 314 -9.90 -24.26 -5.43
C ILE A 314 -8.51 -23.66 -5.50
N LEU A 315 -8.39 -22.34 -5.33
CA LEU A 315 -7.09 -21.70 -5.19
C LEU A 315 -6.64 -21.78 -3.72
N VAL A 316 -5.57 -22.53 -3.47
CA VAL A 316 -5.12 -22.92 -2.13
C VAL A 316 -3.80 -22.24 -1.78
N GLY A 317 -3.81 -21.42 -0.73
CA GLY A 317 -2.60 -20.87 -0.12
C GLY A 317 -1.87 -21.91 0.74
N THR A 318 -0.61 -22.17 0.44
CA THR A 318 0.21 -23.17 1.13
C THR A 318 1.71 -22.83 1.13
N VAL A 319 2.49 -23.59 1.89
CA VAL A 319 3.95 -23.46 1.98
C VAL A 319 4.60 -24.67 1.36
N LEU A 320 5.47 -24.46 0.37
CA LEU A 320 6.17 -25.52 -0.35
C LEU A 320 7.67 -25.48 -0.07
N ARG A 321 8.24 -26.59 0.38
CA ARG A 321 9.69 -26.71 0.62
C ARG A 321 10.47 -26.64 -0.69
N VAL A 322 11.62 -25.98 -0.66
CA VAL A 322 12.57 -25.92 -1.78
C VAL A 322 13.78 -26.77 -1.43
N GLY A 323 13.92 -27.90 -2.13
CA GLY A 323 14.96 -28.89 -1.86
C GLY A 323 14.92 -29.47 -0.44
N ASP A 324 16.06 -29.94 0.04
CA ASP A 324 16.20 -30.58 1.36
C ASP A 324 16.47 -29.59 2.49
N GLY A 325 16.73 -28.32 2.15
CA GLY A 325 17.07 -27.26 3.09
C GLY A 325 15.90 -26.72 3.93
N PRO A 326 16.12 -25.64 4.71
CA PRO A 326 15.06 -24.95 5.44
C PRO A 326 14.22 -24.03 4.53
N GLU A 327 14.62 -23.84 3.28
CA GLU A 327 14.01 -22.92 2.33
C GLU A 327 12.62 -23.38 1.90
N ALA A 328 11.73 -22.40 1.71
CA ALA A 328 10.37 -22.64 1.27
C ALA A 328 9.86 -21.48 0.41
N THR A 329 8.81 -21.72 -0.36
CA THR A 329 8.00 -20.71 -1.05
C THR A 329 6.63 -20.61 -0.40
N ASN A 330 6.09 -19.40 -0.38
CA ASN A 330 4.69 -19.17 -0.05
C ASN A 330 3.93 -19.15 -1.38
N SER A 331 3.04 -20.11 -1.56
CA SER A 331 2.51 -20.49 -2.88
C SER A 331 0.98 -20.45 -2.88
N TYR A 332 0.42 -20.05 -4.03
CA TYR A 332 -1.01 -20.10 -4.31
C TYR A 332 -1.24 -21.07 -5.48
N LEU A 333 -1.84 -22.22 -5.18
CA LEU A 333 -2.00 -23.33 -6.12
C LEU A 333 -3.42 -23.33 -6.68
N VAL A 334 -3.58 -23.47 -8.00
CA VAL A 334 -4.87 -23.79 -8.60
C VAL A 334 -5.06 -25.31 -8.51
N TRP A 335 -5.88 -25.75 -7.55
CA TRP A 335 -6.17 -27.15 -7.30
C TRP A 335 -7.47 -27.57 -8.00
N ASP A 336 -7.38 -28.39 -9.04
CA ASP A 336 -8.52 -28.98 -9.74
C ASP A 336 -8.67 -30.47 -9.41
N GLY A 337 -9.51 -30.77 -8.41
CA GLY A 337 -9.82 -32.14 -8.01
C GLY A 337 -10.76 -32.88 -8.96
N ARG A 338 -11.31 -32.20 -9.98
CA ARG A 338 -12.23 -32.74 -10.99
C ARG A 338 -11.49 -33.41 -12.15
N SER A 339 -10.18 -33.19 -12.25
CA SER A 339 -9.34 -33.77 -13.30
C SER A 339 -9.58 -35.28 -13.38
N PRO A 340 -10.00 -35.82 -14.55
CA PRO A 340 -10.56 -37.17 -14.65
C PRO A 340 -9.52 -38.28 -14.53
N GLU A 341 -8.22 -37.96 -14.50
CA GLU A 341 -7.16 -38.95 -14.34
C GLU A 341 -6.75 -39.09 -12.86
N PRO A 342 -6.94 -40.28 -12.24
CA PRO A 342 -6.56 -40.53 -10.84
C PRO A 342 -5.06 -40.38 -10.52
N ALA A 343 -4.21 -40.23 -11.56
CA ALA A 343 -2.77 -40.04 -11.47
C ALA A 343 -2.30 -38.64 -11.95
N ALA A 344 -3.21 -37.78 -12.42
CA ALA A 344 -2.85 -36.42 -12.79
C ALA A 344 -2.56 -35.59 -11.53
N ASP A 345 -1.55 -34.73 -11.62
CA ASP A 345 -1.31 -33.71 -10.61
C ASP A 345 -2.55 -32.81 -10.51
N PRO A 346 -3.20 -32.71 -9.34
CA PRO A 346 -4.36 -31.85 -9.18
C PRO A 346 -4.00 -30.36 -9.27
N VAL A 347 -2.71 -30.00 -9.25
CA VAL A 347 -2.26 -28.62 -9.42
C VAL A 347 -2.12 -28.31 -10.91
N VAL A 348 -3.00 -27.46 -11.43
CA VAL A 348 -3.00 -27.08 -12.86
C VAL A 348 -2.27 -25.77 -13.14
N ASP A 349 -2.10 -24.92 -12.13
CA ASP A 349 -1.35 -23.67 -12.19
C ASP A 349 -0.88 -23.24 -10.79
N ARG A 350 0.09 -22.33 -10.70
CA ARG A 350 0.72 -21.90 -9.44
C ARG A 350 1.37 -20.53 -9.53
N HIS A 351 1.16 -19.73 -8.48
CA HIS A 351 1.94 -18.53 -8.22
C HIS A 351 2.76 -18.67 -6.93
N ASP A 352 4.03 -18.24 -6.97
CA ASP A 352 4.91 -18.13 -5.80
C ASP A 352 5.17 -16.66 -5.45
N LYS A 353 4.99 -16.33 -4.17
CA LYS A 353 5.17 -14.98 -3.62
C LYS A 353 6.52 -14.39 -4.01
N LYS A 354 6.52 -13.22 -4.61
CA LYS A 354 7.71 -12.52 -5.13
C LYS A 354 8.24 -11.47 -4.16
N TYR A 355 7.35 -10.70 -3.52
CA TYR A 355 7.74 -9.70 -2.51
C TYR A 355 7.65 -10.28 -1.11
N ILE A 356 8.77 -10.85 -0.66
CA ILE A 356 8.89 -11.48 0.65
C ILE A 356 9.07 -10.42 1.74
N GLN A 357 8.32 -10.55 2.83
CA GLN A 357 8.39 -9.63 3.97
C GLN A 357 9.74 -9.76 4.70
N PRO A 358 10.56 -8.69 4.77
CA PRO A 358 11.79 -8.71 5.54
C PRO A 358 11.53 -8.84 7.04
N PHE A 359 12.47 -9.47 7.75
CA PHE A 359 12.49 -9.76 9.19
C PHE A 359 11.41 -10.72 9.70
N GLY A 360 10.34 -10.96 8.93
CA GLY A 360 9.31 -11.95 9.23
C GLY A 360 9.51 -13.24 8.42
N GLU A 361 9.31 -13.15 7.10
CA GLU A 361 9.38 -14.28 6.17
C GLU A 361 10.80 -14.58 5.70
N TRP A 362 11.66 -13.54 5.66
CA TRP A 362 13.07 -13.64 5.28
C TRP A 362 13.91 -12.71 6.15
N LEU A 363 15.13 -13.11 6.52
CA LEU A 363 16.02 -12.30 7.35
C LEU A 363 17.19 -11.70 6.55
N PRO A 364 17.19 -10.39 6.24
CA PRO A 364 18.36 -9.73 5.67
C PRO A 364 19.54 -9.83 6.63
N LEU A 365 20.76 -10.03 6.12
CA LEU A 365 21.97 -10.07 6.95
C LEU A 365 21.82 -11.08 8.12
N ARG A 366 21.27 -12.26 7.83
CA ARG A 366 20.94 -13.30 8.82
C ARG A 366 22.05 -13.57 9.83
N ALA A 367 23.26 -13.91 9.37
CA ALA A 367 24.38 -14.26 10.25
C ALA A 367 24.73 -13.18 11.30
N PRO A 368 25.00 -11.90 10.94
CA PRO A 368 25.27 -10.89 11.95
C PRO A 368 24.05 -10.57 12.83
N LEU A 369 22.82 -10.61 12.31
CA LEU A 369 21.63 -10.36 13.12
C LEU A 369 21.37 -11.48 14.14
N GLU A 370 21.55 -12.74 13.77
CA GLU A 370 21.42 -13.89 14.69
C GLU A 370 22.55 -13.94 15.74
N ALA A 371 23.71 -13.35 15.44
CA ALA A 371 24.80 -13.22 16.40
C ALA A 371 24.50 -12.19 17.49
N VAL A 372 23.81 -11.10 17.13
CA VAL A 372 23.51 -9.99 18.06
C VAL A 372 22.14 -10.15 18.73
N PHE A 373 21.15 -10.65 18.00
CA PHE A 373 19.75 -10.75 18.42
C PHE A 373 19.28 -12.20 18.35
N PRO A 374 19.21 -12.93 19.47
CA PRO A 374 18.74 -14.32 19.49
C PRO A 374 17.34 -14.51 18.88
N ILE A 375 16.46 -13.51 19.03
CA ILE A 375 15.11 -13.51 18.43
C ILE A 375 15.14 -13.56 16.89
N ALA A 376 16.21 -13.10 16.24
CA ALA A 376 16.33 -13.14 14.79
C ALA A 376 16.32 -14.58 14.24
N ARG A 377 16.66 -15.59 15.05
CA ARG A 377 16.59 -17.01 14.65
C ARG A 377 15.17 -17.51 14.37
N THR A 378 14.12 -16.78 14.81
CA THR A 378 12.73 -17.14 14.53
C THR A 378 12.24 -16.66 13.18
N ALA A 379 13.03 -15.85 12.46
CA ALA A 379 12.67 -15.36 11.13
C ALA A 379 12.68 -16.49 10.10
N GLY A 380 11.71 -16.44 9.17
CA GLY A 380 11.51 -17.45 8.14
C GLY A 380 12.63 -17.55 7.11
N HIS A 381 12.59 -18.64 6.34
CA HIS A 381 13.51 -18.95 5.25
C HIS A 381 12.80 -18.90 3.89
N PHE A 382 11.80 -18.04 3.74
CA PHE A 382 11.11 -17.92 2.46
C PHE A 382 12.04 -17.35 1.40
N VAL A 383 11.97 -17.94 0.21
CA VAL A 383 12.65 -17.46 -0.99
C VAL A 383 11.62 -16.87 -1.97
N PRO A 384 11.96 -15.80 -2.69
CA PRO A 384 11.05 -15.19 -3.66
C PRO A 384 10.82 -16.11 -4.86
N GLY A 385 9.59 -16.14 -5.36
CA GLY A 385 9.25 -16.68 -6.68
C GLY A 385 9.72 -15.78 -7.83
N ASP A 386 9.79 -16.35 -9.03
CA ASP A 386 10.18 -15.68 -10.28
C ASP A 386 9.04 -15.59 -11.31
N GLY A 387 7.85 -16.06 -10.93
CA GLY A 387 6.66 -16.10 -11.76
C GLY A 387 6.08 -14.73 -12.13
N ASP A 388 5.00 -14.79 -12.89
CA ASP A 388 4.39 -13.66 -13.56
C ASP A 388 3.17 -13.10 -12.79
N GLY A 389 3.01 -13.48 -11.52
CA GLY A 389 1.92 -12.96 -10.69
C GLY A 389 0.52 -13.39 -11.14
N MET A 390 0.38 -14.29 -12.11
CA MET A 390 -0.92 -14.73 -12.64
C MET A 390 -1.14 -16.22 -12.39
N VAL A 391 -2.40 -16.61 -12.26
CA VAL A 391 -2.84 -18.01 -12.37
C VAL A 391 -4.15 -18.08 -13.13
N THR A 392 -4.39 -19.18 -13.85
CA THR A 392 -5.63 -19.44 -14.58
C THR A 392 -6.47 -20.51 -13.88
N ALA A 393 -7.73 -20.21 -13.57
CA ALA A 393 -8.65 -21.18 -12.99
C ALA A 393 -10.02 -21.07 -13.65
N ALA A 394 -10.58 -22.21 -14.10
CA ALA A 394 -11.85 -22.26 -14.83
C ALA A 394 -11.90 -21.30 -16.05
N GLY A 395 -10.77 -21.06 -16.71
CA GLY A 395 -10.67 -20.14 -17.85
C GLY A 395 -10.60 -18.66 -17.48
N ILE A 396 -10.52 -18.33 -16.19
CA ILE A 396 -10.41 -16.96 -15.67
C ILE A 396 -8.96 -16.69 -15.25
N ASP A 397 -8.40 -15.58 -15.71
CA ASP A 397 -7.06 -15.13 -15.36
C ASP A 397 -7.07 -14.26 -14.09
N PHE A 398 -6.47 -14.76 -13.02
CA PHE A 398 -6.32 -14.09 -11.73
C PHE A 398 -4.92 -13.51 -11.57
N GLY A 399 -4.81 -12.24 -11.21
CA GLY A 399 -3.59 -11.66 -10.69
C GLY A 399 -3.51 -11.89 -9.19
N VAL A 400 -2.43 -12.52 -8.72
CA VAL A 400 -2.24 -12.91 -7.32
C VAL A 400 -1.26 -11.95 -6.66
N ALA A 401 -1.69 -11.33 -5.56
CA ALA A 401 -0.82 -10.52 -4.71
C ALA A 401 -0.94 -10.99 -3.27
N ILE A 402 -0.05 -11.90 -2.85
CA ILE A 402 -0.14 -12.58 -1.56
C ILE A 402 0.19 -11.59 -0.42
N CYS A 403 -0.80 -11.28 0.40
CA CYS A 403 -0.64 -10.55 1.67
C CYS A 403 0.10 -9.20 1.55
N PHE A 404 1.40 -9.18 1.83
CA PHE A 404 2.27 -8.00 1.79
C PHE A 404 2.44 -7.44 0.37
N GLU A 405 2.30 -8.28 -0.66
CA GLU A 405 2.56 -7.92 -2.06
C GLU A 405 1.62 -6.84 -2.59
N ILE A 406 0.38 -6.75 -2.11
CA ILE A 406 -0.60 -5.75 -2.60
C ILE A 406 -0.14 -4.30 -2.40
N ALA A 407 0.80 -4.08 -1.47
CA ALA A 407 1.42 -2.78 -1.23
C ALA A 407 2.40 -2.37 -2.36
N PHE A 408 2.87 -3.31 -3.17
CA PHE A 408 3.83 -3.09 -4.25
C PHE A 408 3.13 -2.83 -5.59
N ASP A 409 3.56 -1.80 -6.30
CA ASP A 409 2.92 -1.40 -7.56
C ASP A 409 2.99 -2.52 -8.62
N ALA A 410 4.13 -3.21 -8.71
CA ALA A 410 4.35 -4.25 -9.71
C ALA A 410 3.54 -5.53 -9.44
N ALA A 411 3.29 -5.90 -8.18
CA ALA A 411 2.51 -7.10 -7.84
C ALA A 411 1.08 -7.04 -8.38
N ALA A 412 0.44 -5.87 -8.36
CA ALA A 412 -0.89 -5.67 -8.94
C ALA A 412 -0.81 -5.37 -10.45
N ARG A 413 0.14 -4.54 -10.88
CA ARG A 413 0.23 -4.07 -12.26
C ARG A 413 0.61 -5.16 -13.25
N GLU A 414 1.64 -5.94 -12.95
CA GLU A 414 2.22 -6.88 -13.91
C GLU A 414 1.21 -7.94 -14.39
N PRO A 415 0.42 -8.63 -13.53
CA PRO A 415 -0.60 -9.56 -14.01
C PRO A 415 -1.75 -8.88 -14.76
N VAL A 416 -2.23 -7.72 -14.29
CA VAL A 416 -3.30 -6.97 -14.99
C VAL A 416 -2.85 -6.52 -16.37
N ALA A 417 -1.60 -6.08 -16.51
CA ALA A 417 -1.04 -5.69 -17.81
C ALA A 417 -0.89 -6.89 -18.78
N ARG A 418 -0.89 -8.12 -18.26
CA ARG A 418 -0.87 -9.37 -19.05
C ARG A 418 -2.26 -9.88 -19.42
N GLY A 419 -3.32 -9.37 -18.81
CA GLY A 419 -4.70 -9.78 -19.09
C GLY A 419 -5.49 -10.24 -17.87
N ALA A 420 -4.89 -10.30 -16.69
CA ALA A 420 -5.62 -10.70 -15.48
C ALA A 420 -6.82 -9.78 -15.24
N GLN A 421 -8.00 -10.39 -15.14
CA GLN A 421 -9.28 -9.71 -15.08
C GLN A 421 -9.71 -9.44 -13.63
N ILE A 422 -9.16 -10.20 -12.69
CA ILE A 422 -9.47 -10.14 -11.27
C ILE A 422 -8.16 -10.15 -10.49
N LEU A 423 -8.05 -9.33 -9.45
CA LEU A 423 -6.98 -9.46 -8.47
C LEU A 423 -7.46 -10.27 -7.26
N THR A 424 -6.70 -11.27 -6.86
CA THR A 424 -6.92 -12.00 -5.60
C THR A 424 -5.80 -11.71 -4.61
N VAL A 425 -6.18 -11.44 -3.37
CA VAL A 425 -5.28 -11.10 -2.25
C VAL A 425 -5.47 -12.15 -1.16
N PRO A 426 -4.84 -13.32 -1.28
CA PRO A 426 -4.80 -14.29 -0.18
C PRO A 426 -3.92 -13.72 0.93
N THR A 427 -4.42 -13.71 2.17
CA THR A 427 -3.72 -13.08 3.30
C THR A 427 -3.95 -13.79 4.64
N ASN A 428 -2.88 -13.95 5.42
CA ASN A 428 -2.93 -14.49 6.77
C ASN A 428 -2.73 -13.38 7.81
N ASN A 429 -3.84 -12.79 8.24
CA ASN A 429 -3.80 -11.73 9.26
C ASN A 429 -3.77 -12.25 10.71
N ALA A 430 -3.79 -13.57 10.94
CA ALA A 430 -3.84 -14.15 12.29
C ALA A 430 -2.64 -13.72 13.14
N THR A 431 -1.48 -13.68 12.51
CA THR A 431 -0.20 -13.23 13.06
C THR A 431 -0.23 -11.80 13.61
N PHE A 432 -1.14 -10.97 13.10
CA PHE A 432 -1.20 -9.54 13.43
C PHE A 432 -2.36 -9.20 14.37
N GLY A 433 -3.11 -10.20 14.83
CA GLY A 433 -4.14 -10.03 15.86
C GLY A 433 -5.24 -9.03 15.48
N ARG A 434 -5.90 -8.48 16.49
CA ARG A 434 -6.86 -7.38 16.35
C ARG A 434 -6.11 -6.05 16.23
N SER A 435 -5.49 -5.80 15.07
CA SER A 435 -4.68 -4.61 14.82
C SER A 435 -5.08 -3.86 13.55
N PRO A 436 -4.56 -2.63 13.34
CA PRO A 436 -4.78 -1.85 12.11
C PRO A 436 -4.40 -2.53 10.80
N MET A 437 -3.52 -3.55 10.82
CA MET A 437 -2.91 -4.10 9.60
C MET A 437 -3.95 -4.53 8.56
N SER A 438 -4.96 -5.30 8.96
CA SER A 438 -5.99 -5.81 8.03
C SER A 438 -6.78 -4.68 7.37
N TYR A 439 -7.10 -3.62 8.12
CA TYR A 439 -7.80 -2.46 7.56
C TYR A 439 -6.90 -1.63 6.64
N GLN A 440 -5.60 -1.53 6.94
CA GLN A 440 -4.63 -0.84 6.10
C GLN A 440 -4.42 -1.58 4.76
N GLN A 441 -4.30 -2.91 4.80
CA GLN A 441 -4.19 -3.77 3.62
C GLN A 441 -5.46 -3.72 2.76
N LEU A 442 -6.64 -3.69 3.40
CA LEU A 442 -7.90 -3.52 2.69
C LEU A 442 -7.95 -2.17 1.95
N ALA A 443 -7.44 -1.09 2.56
CA ALA A 443 -7.31 0.22 1.92
C ALA A 443 -6.40 0.17 0.68
N MET A 444 -5.28 -0.53 0.78
CA MET A 444 -4.37 -0.75 -0.36
C MET A 444 -5.07 -1.50 -1.49
N SER A 445 -5.80 -2.56 -1.15
CA SER A 445 -6.58 -3.37 -2.09
C SER A 445 -7.61 -2.51 -2.85
N ARG A 446 -8.32 -1.62 -2.15
CA ARG A 446 -9.25 -0.66 -2.78
C ARG A 446 -8.56 0.31 -3.74
N VAL A 447 -7.38 0.80 -3.39
CA VAL A 447 -6.60 1.65 -4.29
C VAL A 447 -6.14 0.88 -5.53
N ARG A 448 -5.73 -0.38 -5.39
CA ARG A 448 -5.36 -1.24 -6.53
C ARG A 448 -6.54 -1.54 -7.44
N ALA A 449 -7.74 -1.72 -6.89
CA ALA A 449 -8.96 -1.90 -7.66
C ALA A 449 -9.18 -0.73 -8.63
N VAL A 450 -9.12 0.51 -8.12
CA VAL A 450 -9.28 1.74 -8.93
C VAL A 450 -8.12 1.96 -9.88
N GLU A 451 -6.90 1.71 -9.41
CA GLU A 451 -5.70 1.88 -10.21
C GLU A 451 -5.70 1.02 -11.46
N HIS A 452 -6.24 -0.19 -11.38
CA HIS A 452 -6.24 -1.15 -12.47
C HIS A 452 -7.60 -1.37 -13.13
N HIS A 453 -8.66 -0.81 -12.53
CA HIS A 453 -10.06 -1.00 -12.91
C HIS A 453 -10.40 -2.47 -13.02
N VAL A 454 -10.02 -3.23 -12.00
CA VAL A 454 -10.34 -4.65 -11.86
C VAL A 454 -10.89 -4.89 -10.45
N PRO A 455 -11.84 -5.82 -10.30
CA PRO A 455 -12.32 -6.26 -9.01
C PRO A 455 -11.18 -6.89 -8.20
N VAL A 456 -11.21 -6.70 -6.89
CA VAL A 456 -10.22 -7.25 -5.95
C VAL A 456 -10.93 -8.11 -4.91
N LEU A 457 -10.55 -9.39 -4.85
CA LEU A 457 -11.08 -10.36 -3.90
C LEU A 457 -10.04 -10.63 -2.81
N VAL A 458 -10.35 -10.22 -1.58
CA VAL A 458 -9.46 -10.42 -0.43
C VAL A 458 -9.92 -11.65 0.33
N ALA A 459 -9.13 -12.72 0.29
CA ALA A 459 -9.35 -13.94 1.05
C ALA A 459 -8.46 -13.90 2.30
N ALA A 460 -9.04 -13.62 3.47
CA ALA A 460 -8.31 -13.50 4.72
C ALA A 460 -8.54 -14.71 5.64
N THR A 461 -7.49 -15.23 6.27
CA THR A 461 -7.63 -16.33 7.24
C THR A 461 -8.43 -15.92 8.47
N SER A 462 -8.10 -14.77 9.08
CA SER A 462 -8.79 -14.24 10.26
C SER A 462 -8.91 -12.71 10.27
N GLY A 463 -8.50 -12.07 9.17
CA GLY A 463 -8.68 -10.63 8.94
C GLY A 463 -10.04 -10.33 8.32
N VAL A 464 -10.15 -9.17 7.68
CA VAL A 464 -11.32 -8.80 6.88
C VAL A 464 -11.16 -9.43 5.49
N SER A 465 -11.97 -10.43 5.17
CA SER A 465 -12.20 -10.84 3.79
C SER A 465 -13.16 -9.85 3.14
N ALA A 466 -13.00 -9.59 1.84
CA ALA A 466 -13.79 -8.58 1.15
C ALA A 466 -13.91 -8.83 -0.36
N VAL A 467 -15.03 -8.35 -0.91
CA VAL A 467 -15.26 -8.22 -2.35
C VAL A 467 -15.23 -6.74 -2.67
N ILE A 468 -14.27 -6.31 -3.50
CA ILE A 468 -14.06 -4.91 -3.86
C ILE A 468 -14.33 -4.74 -5.35
N GLY A 469 -15.20 -3.80 -5.72
CA GLY A 469 -15.48 -3.47 -7.11
C GLY A 469 -14.35 -2.67 -7.78
N PRO A 470 -14.33 -2.57 -9.12
CA PRO A 470 -13.32 -1.81 -9.89
C PRO A 470 -13.22 -0.33 -9.53
N ASP A 471 -14.24 0.24 -8.89
CA ASP A 471 -14.29 1.63 -8.41
C ASP A 471 -13.77 1.79 -6.97
N GLY A 472 -13.29 0.70 -6.36
CA GLY A 472 -12.76 0.69 -4.99
C GLY A 472 -13.85 0.63 -3.91
N GLN A 473 -15.13 0.48 -4.25
CA GLN A 473 -16.18 0.23 -3.28
C GLN A 473 -16.08 -1.19 -2.71
N VAL A 474 -16.26 -1.30 -1.39
CA VAL A 474 -16.35 -2.60 -0.71
C VAL A 474 -17.79 -3.07 -0.80
N LEU A 475 -18.05 -4.03 -1.69
CA LEU A 475 -19.39 -4.59 -1.94
C LEU A 475 -19.82 -5.54 -0.82
N GLN A 476 -18.89 -6.36 -0.34
CA GLN A 476 -19.08 -7.28 0.78
C GLN A 476 -17.84 -7.32 1.65
N LYS A 477 -18.00 -7.56 2.96
CA LYS A 477 -16.89 -7.80 3.88
C LYS A 477 -17.31 -8.63 5.09
N THR A 478 -16.37 -9.37 5.65
CA THR A 478 -16.52 -10.12 6.90
C THR A 478 -16.07 -9.28 8.10
N GLY A 479 -16.38 -9.76 9.31
CA GLY A 479 -15.66 -9.40 10.53
C GLY A 479 -14.31 -10.11 10.64
N ILE A 480 -13.50 -9.69 11.62
CA ILE A 480 -12.23 -10.34 11.95
C ILE A 480 -12.44 -11.47 12.96
N PHE A 481 -11.64 -12.53 12.86
CA PHE A 481 -11.66 -13.71 13.74
C PHE A 481 -13.01 -14.44 13.81
N GLU A 482 -13.70 -14.55 12.68
CA GLU A 482 -14.91 -15.36 12.50
C GLU A 482 -14.80 -16.24 11.25
N PRO A 483 -15.43 -17.42 11.20
CA PRO A 483 -15.58 -18.16 9.95
C PRO A 483 -16.69 -17.53 9.09
N ALA A 484 -16.48 -17.43 7.78
CA ALA A 484 -17.45 -16.86 6.85
C ALA A 484 -17.18 -17.27 5.39
N THR A 485 -18.22 -17.16 4.56
CA THR A 485 -18.15 -17.29 3.10
C THR A 485 -18.71 -16.01 2.48
N LEU A 486 -17.99 -15.43 1.51
CA LEU A 486 -18.52 -14.37 0.64
C LEU A 486 -18.73 -14.95 -0.76
N SER A 487 -19.80 -14.54 -1.43
CA SER A 487 -20.05 -14.89 -2.84
C SER A 487 -19.94 -13.64 -3.69
N ALA A 488 -19.03 -13.65 -4.66
CA ALA A 488 -18.76 -12.53 -5.55
C ALA A 488 -19.18 -12.91 -6.97
N GLN A 489 -20.20 -12.24 -7.49
CA GLN A 489 -20.44 -12.26 -8.93
C GLN A 489 -19.56 -11.19 -9.57
N VAL A 490 -18.65 -11.62 -10.43
CA VAL A 490 -17.63 -10.76 -11.01
C VAL A 490 -17.77 -10.76 -12.53
N GLU A 491 -17.96 -9.57 -13.10
CA GLU A 491 -17.91 -9.39 -14.55
C GLU A 491 -16.45 -9.40 -15.00
N SER A 492 -16.10 -10.33 -15.89
CA SER A 492 -14.78 -10.36 -16.48
C SER A 492 -14.69 -9.26 -17.55
N ASP A 493 -13.89 -8.24 -17.27
CA ASP A 493 -13.73 -7.06 -18.13
C ASP A 493 -12.32 -7.03 -18.75
N SER A 494 -12.18 -6.27 -19.83
CA SER A 494 -10.91 -5.76 -20.34
C SER A 494 -10.15 -4.99 -19.26
N ALA A 495 -9.21 -5.69 -18.63
CA ALA A 495 -8.36 -5.15 -17.59
C ALA A 495 -7.51 -3.97 -18.06
N GLY A 496 -7.37 -2.96 -17.20
CA GLY A 496 -6.30 -1.98 -17.28
C GLY A 496 -6.70 -0.54 -17.61
N THR A 497 -6.16 0.37 -16.82
CA THR A 497 -6.35 1.83 -16.95
C THR A 497 -5.18 2.50 -17.67
N MET A 498 -5.21 3.82 -17.78
CA MET A 498 -4.04 4.61 -18.17
C MET A 498 -2.85 4.37 -17.21
N ALA A 499 -3.09 4.20 -15.92
CA ALA A 499 -2.05 3.83 -14.96
C ALA A 499 -1.43 2.45 -15.27
N THR A 500 -2.27 1.46 -15.60
CA THR A 500 -1.80 0.13 -16.06
C THR A 500 -0.97 0.22 -17.34
N ARG A 501 -1.20 1.21 -18.21
CA ARG A 501 -0.36 1.41 -19.41
C ARG A 501 0.93 2.15 -19.09
N LEU A 502 0.87 3.25 -18.35
CA LEU A 502 1.99 4.16 -18.08
C LEU A 502 3.07 3.58 -17.14
N GLY A 503 2.71 2.76 -16.17
CA GLY A 503 3.68 2.10 -15.28
C GLY A 503 4.50 3.03 -14.44
N GLY A 504 5.81 2.87 -14.48
CA GLY A 504 6.73 3.68 -13.68
C GLY A 504 6.83 5.14 -14.14
N ILE A 505 6.23 5.52 -15.27
CA ILE A 505 6.36 6.88 -15.84
C ILE A 505 5.85 7.97 -14.87
N PRO A 506 4.66 7.89 -14.26
CA PRO A 506 4.18 8.91 -13.32
C PRO A 506 5.12 9.05 -12.11
N GLN A 507 5.65 7.94 -11.60
CA GLN A 507 6.64 7.97 -10.52
C GLN A 507 7.92 8.69 -10.95
N MET A 508 8.44 8.38 -12.14
CA MET A 508 9.64 9.00 -12.69
C MET A 508 9.45 10.52 -12.88
N VAL A 509 8.31 10.94 -13.43
CA VAL A 509 7.99 12.36 -13.64
C VAL A 509 7.87 13.10 -12.30
N SER A 510 7.15 12.55 -11.33
CA SER A 510 7.01 13.14 -9.99
C SER A 510 8.38 13.28 -9.30
N CYS A 511 9.23 12.25 -9.38
CA CYS A 511 10.60 12.31 -8.86
C CYS A 511 11.45 13.37 -9.57
N LEU A 512 11.36 13.45 -10.91
CA LEU A 512 12.08 14.45 -11.71
C LEU A 512 11.68 15.88 -11.31
N ILE A 513 10.39 16.14 -11.10
CA ILE A 513 9.90 17.44 -10.59
C ILE A 513 10.56 17.77 -9.25
N GLY A 514 10.69 16.79 -8.35
CA GLY A 514 11.37 16.93 -7.06
C GLY A 514 12.85 17.30 -7.20
N PHE A 515 13.60 16.56 -8.02
CA PHE A 515 15.02 16.83 -8.26
C PHE A 515 15.25 18.18 -8.95
N VAL A 516 14.43 18.53 -9.95
CA VAL A 516 14.49 19.84 -10.61
C VAL A 516 14.19 20.96 -9.62
N GLY A 517 13.18 20.80 -8.76
CA GLY A 517 12.85 21.77 -7.71
C GLY A 517 14.01 22.01 -6.74
N LEU A 518 14.63 20.92 -6.25
CA LEU A 518 15.79 21.02 -5.36
C LEU A 518 17.03 21.60 -6.07
N GLY A 519 17.34 21.13 -7.27
CA GLY A 519 18.48 21.60 -8.06
C GLY A 519 18.38 23.09 -8.40
N TRP A 520 17.19 23.54 -8.80
CA TRP A 520 16.91 24.96 -9.02
C TRP A 520 17.18 25.81 -7.76
N ALA A 521 16.71 25.36 -6.60
CA ALA A 521 16.91 26.05 -5.33
C ALA A 521 18.41 26.09 -4.92
N LEU A 522 19.15 24.99 -5.11
CA LEU A 522 20.58 24.91 -4.83
C LEU A 522 21.42 25.82 -5.76
N ILE A 523 21.09 25.90 -7.03
CA ILE A 523 21.79 26.79 -7.98
C ILE A 523 21.58 28.25 -7.60
N ARG A 524 20.36 28.64 -7.19
CA ARG A 524 20.06 30.02 -6.80
C ARG A 524 20.70 30.44 -5.48
N THR A 525 20.68 29.56 -4.49
CA THR A 525 21.37 29.81 -3.21
C THR A 525 22.86 30.06 -3.40
N ARG A 526 23.52 29.36 -4.33
CA ARG A 526 24.94 29.57 -4.68
C ARG A 526 25.22 30.86 -5.46
N ARG A 527 24.25 31.36 -6.24
CA ARG A 527 24.41 32.55 -7.10
C ARG A 527 24.13 33.88 -6.38
N ARG A 528 23.78 33.87 -5.10
CA ARG A 528 23.68 35.10 -4.30
C ARG A 528 25.10 35.59 -3.97
N PRO A 529 25.53 36.77 -4.47
CA PRO A 529 26.85 37.30 -4.14
C PRO A 529 26.98 37.54 -2.63
N ALA A 530 28.17 37.30 -2.08
CA ALA A 530 28.48 37.40 -0.66
C ALA A 530 28.43 38.83 -0.07
N THR A 531 28.01 39.82 -0.86
CA THR A 531 28.10 41.26 -0.55
C THR A 531 26.98 41.81 0.35
N GLU A 532 26.06 40.98 0.85
CA GLU A 532 25.04 41.42 1.82
C GLU A 532 25.38 41.03 3.28
N CYS A 533 26.59 40.55 3.56
CA CYS A 533 27.02 40.17 4.92
C CYS A 533 27.84 41.24 5.67
N GLU A 534 28.10 42.42 5.09
CA GLU A 534 28.89 43.48 5.75
C GLU A 534 28.09 44.70 6.23
N GLU A 535 26.78 44.80 5.99
CA GLU A 535 25.97 45.86 6.57
C GLU A 535 24.63 45.33 7.10
N THR A 536 24.62 44.85 8.35
CA THR A 536 23.62 45.13 9.40
C THR A 536 24.01 44.47 10.71
#